data_AF-A0A838SDU4-F1
#
_entry.id   AF-A0A838SDU4-F1
#
_cell.length_a   1.000
_cell.length_b   1.000
_cell.length_c   1.000
_cell.angle_alpha   90.00
_cell.angle_beta   90.00
_cell.angle_gamma   90.00
#
_symmetry.space_group_name_H-M   'P 1'
#
loop_
_entity.id
_entity.type
_entity.pdbx_description
1 polymer ?
#
loop_
_entity_poly.entity_id
_entity_poly.type
_entity_poly.pdbx_seq_one_letter_code
_entity_poly.pdbx_strand_id
1 'polypeptide(L)'
;MVVLLFLPAILGTLEIDGLLVPVQNMVNEMLGMLPNVFGAVLIGVVGWFLAKIVRDLVSNLLTAAGTDRLGEQIGLRGTMSLSHLIGLVGYILILVPAVVAALQALEIEVITGPATGMLNTMMSAIPDIFAAAIILGIAFAISRFVSQLVANLLGGLGFDGLPEKLGLGQVLTGQTTPSSLVGNVLAFFIMLFAVVEAANQLGFHQASELVTMFIEFGSQVLLGSAIIAIGFWLSNLAYNTIIRIHRVQSGGVANIARFAILGLVIAMGLRAMGLANEIVNLAFGLTLGAIAVAVALSFGLGGREAAGKQMEHWLSQARGERRG
;
A
#
# COMPACT_ATOMS: atom_id res chain seq x y z
N MET A 1 18.94 53.77 21.56
CA MET A 1 17.69 53.63 22.34
C MET A 1 17.24 54.92 23.01
N VAL A 2 18.13 55.63 23.73
CA VAL A 2 17.77 56.90 24.40
C VAL A 2 17.16 57.93 23.44
N VAL A 3 17.73 58.11 22.24
CA VAL A 3 17.24 59.05 21.21
C VAL A 3 15.82 58.72 20.71
N LEU A 4 15.44 57.44 20.62
CA LEU A 4 14.11 57.00 20.18
C LEU A 4 13.03 57.29 21.24
N LEU A 5 13.40 57.29 22.53
CA LEU A 5 12.50 57.56 23.65
C LEU A 5 12.16 59.06 23.77
N PHE A 6 13.07 59.95 23.35
CA PHE A 6 12.87 61.40 23.33
C PHE A 6 12.35 61.94 21.99
N LEU A 7 12.36 61.12 20.93
CA LEU A 7 11.96 61.50 19.58
C LEU A 7 10.49 62.00 19.50
N PRO A 8 9.50 61.38 20.19
CA PRO A 8 8.14 61.89 20.22
C PRO A 8 8.03 63.27 20.87
N ALA A 9 8.83 63.53 21.92
CA ALA A 9 8.84 64.81 22.62
C ALA A 9 9.46 65.94 21.77
N ILE A 10 10.50 65.63 20.99
CA ILE A 10 11.13 66.58 20.06
C ILE A 10 10.21 66.86 18.86
N LEU A 11 9.63 65.83 18.27
CA LEU A 11 8.77 65.99 17.09
C LEU A 11 7.39 66.60 17.41
N GLY A 12 6.87 66.42 18.63
CA GLY A 12 5.65 67.09 19.10
C GLY A 12 5.79 68.62 19.18
N THR A 13 7.01 69.14 19.34
CA THR A 13 7.26 70.60 19.28
C THR A 13 7.28 71.18 17.87
N LEU A 14 7.28 70.32 16.83
CA LEU A 14 7.33 70.73 15.42
C LEU A 14 5.94 70.66 14.73
N GLU A 15 4.86 70.39 15.48
CA GLU A 15 3.46 70.29 14.98
C GLU A 15 3.26 69.31 13.80
N ILE A 16 4.15 68.31 13.65
CA ILE A 16 4.03 67.27 12.61
C ILE A 16 3.24 66.06 13.16
N ASP A 17 1.99 66.27 13.54
CA ASP A 17 1.16 65.27 14.24
C ASP A 17 0.88 63.99 13.43
N GLY A 18 0.87 64.06 12.09
CA GLY A 18 0.51 62.94 11.23
C GLY A 18 1.57 61.82 11.12
N LEU A 19 2.86 62.13 11.35
CA LEU A 19 3.96 61.15 11.25
C LEU A 19 4.36 60.56 12.61
N LEU A 20 3.81 61.11 13.69
CA LEU A 20 4.15 60.74 15.06
C LEU A 20 3.42 59.50 15.55
N VAL A 21 2.20 59.29 15.09
CA VAL A 21 1.35 58.16 15.51
C VAL A 21 2.03 56.81 15.27
N PRO A 22 2.63 56.51 14.10
CA PRO A 22 3.33 55.23 13.88
C PRO A 22 4.54 55.07 14.80
N VAL A 23 5.32 56.14 15.01
CA VAL A 23 6.52 56.10 15.86
C VAL A 23 6.14 55.91 17.34
N GLN A 24 5.08 56.59 17.80
CA GLN A 24 4.54 56.40 19.14
C GLN A 24 4.01 54.98 19.34
N ASN A 25 3.33 54.40 18.35
CA ASN A 25 2.88 53.01 18.40
C ASN A 25 4.07 52.04 18.50
N MET A 26 5.14 52.24 17.72
CA MET A 26 6.36 51.43 17.83
C MET A 26 7.00 51.54 19.22
N VAL A 27 7.06 52.75 19.79
CA VAL A 27 7.62 52.94 21.15
C VAL A 27 6.73 52.29 22.21
N ASN A 28 5.40 52.39 22.09
CA ASN A 28 4.46 51.76 22.99
C ASN A 28 4.52 50.22 22.90
N GLU A 29 4.60 49.65 21.70
CA GLU A 29 4.83 48.20 21.51
C GLU A 29 6.16 47.76 22.11
N MET A 30 7.26 48.51 21.89
CA MET A 30 8.56 48.17 22.48
C MET A 30 8.55 48.22 24.01
N LEU A 31 7.78 49.12 24.62
CA LEU A 31 7.60 49.17 26.07
C LEU A 31 6.68 48.05 26.58
N GLY A 32 5.63 47.70 25.83
CA GLY A 32 4.74 46.57 26.12
C GLY A 32 5.43 45.21 26.00
N MET A 33 6.47 45.10 25.16
CA MET A 33 7.30 43.90 25.06
C MET A 33 8.07 43.61 26.35
N LEU A 34 8.42 44.60 27.17
CA LEU A 34 9.25 44.38 28.38
C LEU A 34 8.54 43.47 29.41
N PRO A 35 7.29 43.76 29.85
CA PRO A 35 6.51 42.86 30.70
C PRO A 35 6.32 41.47 30.08
N ASN A 36 6.00 41.42 28.78
CA ASN A 36 5.71 40.18 28.05
C ASN A 36 6.95 39.28 27.94
N VAL A 37 8.11 39.86 27.64
CA VAL A 37 9.42 39.18 27.64
C VAL A 37 9.72 38.60 29.01
N PHE A 38 9.47 39.35 30.07
CA PHE A 38 9.66 38.84 31.43
C PHE A 38 8.74 37.64 31.73
N GLY A 39 7.45 37.74 31.37
CA GLY A 39 6.48 36.65 31.52
C GLY A 39 6.87 35.39 30.73
N ALA A 40 7.29 35.57 29.48
CA ALA A 40 7.76 34.49 28.62
C ALA A 40 9.01 33.79 29.18
N VAL A 41 10.01 34.56 29.65
CA VAL A 41 11.22 34.00 30.26
C VAL A 41 10.86 33.21 31.51
N LEU A 42 9.96 33.72 32.35
CA LEU A 42 9.52 33.02 33.56
C LEU A 42 8.84 31.69 33.22
N ILE A 43 7.88 31.70 32.29
CA ILE A 43 7.18 30.49 31.83
C ILE A 43 8.15 29.49 31.19
N GLY A 44 9.06 29.97 30.35
CA GLY A 44 10.06 29.13 29.68
C GLY A 44 11.00 28.44 30.67
N VAL A 45 11.46 29.15 31.70
CA VAL A 45 12.33 28.59 32.74
C VAL A 45 11.57 27.55 33.57
N VAL A 46 10.34 27.84 34.00
CA VAL A 46 9.50 26.92 34.76
C VAL A 46 9.21 25.66 33.93
N GLY A 47 8.83 25.84 32.67
CA GLY A 47 8.52 24.76 31.75
C GLY A 47 9.71 23.86 31.44
N TRP A 48 10.88 24.45 31.18
CA TRP A 48 12.13 23.70 30.98
C TRP A 48 12.50 22.89 32.22
N PHE A 49 12.34 23.47 33.41
CA PHE A 49 12.61 22.79 34.66
C PHE A 49 11.66 21.60 34.88
N LEU A 50 10.36 21.80 34.62
CA LEU A 50 9.34 20.75 34.72
C LEU A 50 9.60 19.60 33.73
N ALA A 51 9.92 19.93 32.48
CA ALA A 51 10.25 18.95 31.45
C ALA A 51 11.46 18.11 31.84
N LYS A 52 12.51 18.75 32.41
CA LYS A 52 13.71 18.06 32.88
C LYS A 52 13.40 17.08 34.01
N ILE A 53 12.60 17.50 35.00
CA ILE A 53 12.18 16.62 36.09
C ILE A 53 11.45 15.39 35.56
N VAL A 54 10.49 15.59 34.66
CA VAL A 54 9.71 14.47 34.12
C VAL A 54 10.57 13.53 33.30
N ARG A 55 11.48 14.05 32.46
CA ARG A 55 12.44 13.22 31.72
C ARG A 55 13.24 12.31 32.64
N ASP A 56 13.82 12.92 33.68
CA ASP A 56 14.71 12.21 34.60
C ASP A 56 13.88 11.20 35.42
N LEU A 57 12.64 11.53 35.78
CA LEU A 57 11.72 10.61 36.46
C LEU A 57 11.33 9.42 35.56
N VAL A 58 10.85 9.69 34.34
CA VAL A 58 10.40 8.67 33.38
C VAL A 58 11.56 7.76 32.99
N SER A 59 12.74 8.31 32.67
CA SER A 59 13.90 7.50 32.33
C SER A 59 14.36 6.62 33.48
N ASN A 60 14.40 7.14 34.72
CA ASN A 60 14.78 6.36 35.90
C ASN A 60 13.78 5.25 36.22
N LEU A 61 12.47 5.52 36.12
CA LEU A 61 11.42 4.52 36.34
C LEU A 61 11.46 3.40 35.28
N LEU A 62 11.66 3.75 34.00
CA LEU A 62 11.75 2.77 32.92
C LEU A 62 13.03 1.93 32.97
N THR A 63 14.14 2.53 33.41
CA THR A 63 15.39 1.82 33.67
C THR A 63 15.20 0.84 34.83
N ALA A 64 14.56 1.28 35.92
CA ALA A 64 14.23 0.42 37.06
C ALA A 64 13.24 -0.71 36.69
N ALA A 65 12.32 -0.47 35.76
CA ALA A 65 11.38 -1.46 35.24
C ALA A 65 12.02 -2.48 34.27
N GLY A 66 13.29 -2.29 33.87
CA GLY A 66 14.02 -3.21 33.02
C GLY A 66 13.70 -3.12 31.53
N THR A 67 13.13 -1.99 31.09
CA THR A 67 12.75 -1.73 29.68
C THR A 67 13.95 -1.82 28.72
N ASP A 68 15.16 -1.61 29.24
CA ASP A 68 16.40 -1.72 28.47
C ASP A 68 16.67 -3.16 27.98
N ARG A 69 16.22 -4.18 28.73
CA ARG A 69 16.36 -5.60 28.32
C ARG A 69 15.49 -5.93 27.10
N LEU A 70 14.33 -5.28 26.97
CA LEU A 70 13.45 -5.41 25.80
C LEU A 70 14.10 -4.75 24.57
N GLY A 71 14.76 -3.60 24.76
CA GLY A 71 15.53 -2.91 23.72
C GLY A 71 16.67 -3.75 23.14
N GLU A 72 17.34 -4.53 23.98
CA GLU A 72 18.41 -5.43 23.53
C GLU A 72 17.90 -6.61 22.70
N GLN A 73 16.69 -7.12 22.98
CA GLN A 73 16.08 -8.22 22.23
C GLN A 73 15.65 -7.81 20.81
N ILE A 74 15.35 -6.52 20.61
CA ILE A 74 14.99 -5.94 19.30
C ILE A 74 16.21 -5.42 18.51
N GLY A 75 17.44 -5.70 18.97
CA GLY A 75 18.65 -5.39 18.21
C GLY A 75 19.13 -3.94 18.33
N LEU A 76 18.57 -3.13 19.23
CA LEU A 76 19.01 -1.75 19.50
C LEU A 76 20.28 -1.71 20.37
N ARG A 77 21.32 -2.42 19.95
CA ARG A 77 22.62 -2.40 20.63
C ARG A 77 23.42 -1.18 20.18
N GLY A 78 23.61 -0.20 21.07
CA GLY A 78 24.91 0.48 21.12
C GLY A 78 24.98 2.02 21.10
N THR A 79 23.91 2.80 21.19
CA THR A 79 24.09 4.28 21.28
C THR A 79 23.15 5.01 22.23
N MET A 80 21.97 4.47 22.53
CA MET A 80 21.02 5.09 23.46
C MET A 80 20.10 4.02 24.07
N SER A 81 19.89 4.03 25.39
CA SER A 81 18.97 3.08 26.02
C SER A 81 17.51 3.44 25.71
N LEU A 82 16.64 2.43 25.55
CA LEU A 82 15.23 2.63 25.21
C LEU A 82 14.52 3.50 26.26
N SER A 83 14.90 3.35 27.53
CA SER A 83 14.41 4.17 28.64
C SER A 83 14.77 5.66 28.47
N HIS A 84 15.95 5.96 27.92
CA HIS A 84 16.37 7.34 27.68
C HIS A 84 15.65 7.96 26.47
N LEU A 85 15.37 7.17 25.43
CA LEU A 85 14.59 7.61 24.28
C LEU A 85 13.15 7.94 24.69
N ILE A 86 12.51 7.09 25.49
CA ILE A 86 11.16 7.36 26.00
C ILE A 86 11.16 8.57 26.93
N GLY A 87 12.19 8.70 27.79
CA GLY A 87 12.38 9.90 28.60
C GLY A 87 12.50 11.17 27.74
N LEU A 88 13.26 11.12 26.63
CA LEU A 88 13.40 12.23 25.69
C LEU A 88 12.07 12.60 25.01
N VAL A 89 11.26 11.61 24.66
CA VAL A 89 9.91 11.85 24.15
C VAL A 89 9.06 12.58 25.21
N GLY A 90 9.10 12.14 26.46
CA GLY A 90 8.43 12.82 27.58
C GLY A 90 8.93 14.25 27.82
N TYR A 91 10.23 14.49 27.70
CA TYR A 91 10.83 15.82 27.74
C TYR A 91 10.25 16.74 26.66
N ILE A 92 10.24 16.27 25.40
CA ILE A 92 9.73 17.03 24.26
C ILE A 92 8.24 17.33 24.43
N LEU A 93 7.46 16.34 24.89
CA LEU A 93 6.01 16.49 25.13
C LEU A 93 5.65 17.58 26.14
N ILE A 94 6.53 17.88 27.11
CA ILE A 94 6.30 18.95 28.09
C ILE A 94 6.97 20.26 27.65
N LEU A 95 8.18 20.17 27.09
CA LEU A 95 8.93 21.34 26.66
C LEU A 95 8.21 22.09 25.54
N VAL A 96 7.68 21.39 24.54
CA VAL A 96 6.98 22.02 23.40
C VAL A 96 5.80 22.89 23.88
N PRO A 97 4.82 22.39 24.64
CA PRO A 97 3.75 23.23 25.16
C PRO A 97 4.24 24.35 26.07
N ALA A 98 5.30 24.14 26.85
CA ALA A 98 5.86 25.21 27.66
C ALA A 98 6.53 26.33 26.85
N VAL A 99 7.24 25.97 25.77
CA VAL A 99 7.79 26.93 24.82
C VAL A 99 6.66 27.67 24.11
N VAL A 100 5.59 26.97 23.72
CA VAL A 100 4.39 27.61 23.15
C VAL A 100 3.76 28.58 24.14
N ALA A 101 3.62 28.21 25.41
CA ALA A 101 3.10 29.10 26.45
C ALA A 101 4.01 30.31 26.70
N ALA A 102 5.34 30.13 26.64
CA ALA A 102 6.29 31.23 26.72
C ALA A 102 6.18 32.17 25.51
N LEU A 103 6.04 31.63 24.30
CA LEU A 103 5.83 32.41 23.07
C LEU A 103 4.47 33.14 23.07
N GLN A 104 3.43 32.54 23.64
CA GLN A 104 2.12 33.17 23.85
C GLN A 104 2.21 34.35 24.81
N ALA A 105 2.94 34.20 25.92
CA ALA A 105 3.20 35.30 26.84
C ALA A 105 4.01 36.44 26.21
N LEU A 106 4.72 36.17 25.10
CA LEU A 106 5.40 37.18 24.29
C LEU A 106 4.45 37.96 23.37
N GLU A 107 3.16 37.58 23.30
CA GLU A 107 2.10 38.15 22.46
C GLU A 107 2.44 38.25 20.96
N ILE A 108 3.36 37.42 20.47
CA ILE A 108 3.62 37.34 19.02
C ILE A 108 2.55 36.43 18.39
N GLU A 109 1.33 36.95 18.23
CA GLU A 109 0.17 36.22 17.66
C GLU A 109 0.47 35.56 16.30
N VAL A 110 1.40 36.15 15.52
CA VAL A 110 1.82 35.63 14.21
C VAL A 110 2.57 34.29 14.31
N ILE A 111 3.23 34.00 15.44
CA ILE A 111 4.04 32.78 15.63
C ILE A 111 3.29 31.73 16.47
N THR A 112 2.41 32.16 17.37
CA THR A 112 1.78 31.28 18.36
C THR A 112 0.65 30.44 17.78
N GLY A 113 -0.06 30.92 16.74
CA GLY A 113 -1.12 30.18 16.04
C GLY A 113 -0.63 28.87 15.39
N PRO A 114 0.39 28.89 14.51
CA PRO A 114 0.94 27.67 13.94
C PRO A 114 1.51 26.71 15.00
N ALA A 115 2.11 27.24 16.06
CA ALA A 115 2.73 26.44 17.11
C ALA A 115 1.70 25.70 17.99
N THR A 116 0.57 26.32 18.33
CA THR A 116 -0.55 25.64 19.02
C THR A 116 -1.22 24.61 18.11
N GLY A 117 -1.33 24.89 16.82
CA GLY A 117 -1.79 23.92 15.82
C GLY A 117 -0.93 22.65 15.81
N MET A 118 0.39 22.80 15.78
CA MET A 118 1.32 21.67 15.88
C MET A 118 1.18 20.90 17.20
N LEU A 119 1.01 21.60 18.33
CA LEU A 119 0.79 20.96 19.63
C LEU A 119 -0.50 20.15 19.65
N ASN A 120 -1.60 20.67 19.11
CA ASN A 120 -2.87 19.96 19.01
C ASN A 120 -2.73 18.71 18.15
N THR A 121 -2.04 18.78 17.01
CA THR A 121 -1.73 17.60 16.18
C THR A 121 -0.88 16.58 16.94
N MET A 122 0.08 17.02 17.74
CA MET A 122 0.90 16.14 18.58
C MET A 122 0.08 15.48 19.70
N MET A 123 -0.86 16.20 20.31
CA MET A 123 -1.76 15.64 21.33
C MET A 123 -2.77 14.67 20.73
N SER A 124 -3.31 14.93 19.53
CA SER A 124 -4.23 13.99 18.86
C SER A 124 -3.51 12.73 18.36
N ALA A 125 -2.23 12.82 18.02
CA ALA A 125 -1.43 11.67 17.62
C ALA A 125 -1.29 10.62 18.73
N ILE A 126 -1.37 11.00 20.02
CA ILE A 126 -1.24 10.03 21.13
C ILE A 126 -2.38 9.00 21.10
N PRO A 127 -3.67 9.39 21.10
CA PRO A 127 -4.78 8.46 20.84
C PRO A 127 -4.63 7.64 19.57
N ASP A 128 -4.22 8.27 18.46
CA ASP A 128 -4.11 7.62 17.15
C ASP A 128 -3.03 6.54 17.12
N ILE A 129 -1.89 6.78 17.77
CA ILE A 129 -0.82 5.79 17.94
C ILE A 129 -1.32 4.58 18.75
N PHE A 130 -2.09 4.82 19.82
CA PHE A 130 -2.70 3.74 20.59
C PHE A 130 -3.70 2.94 19.77
N ALA A 131 -4.57 3.61 19.01
CA ALA A 131 -5.54 2.96 18.13
C ALA A 131 -4.83 2.11 17.05
N ALA A 132 -3.82 2.67 16.38
CA ALA A 132 -3.00 1.96 15.40
C ALA A 132 -2.30 0.73 15.99
N ALA A 133 -1.73 0.84 17.20
CA ALA A 133 -1.10 -0.28 17.90
C ALA A 133 -2.11 -1.40 18.23
N ILE A 134 -3.31 -1.05 18.67
CA ILE A 134 -4.39 -2.01 18.93
C ILE A 134 -4.81 -2.70 17.64
N ILE A 135 -5.00 -1.95 16.55
CA ILE A 135 -5.36 -2.50 15.23
C ILE A 135 -4.33 -3.53 14.76
N LEU A 136 -3.04 -3.18 14.81
CA LEU A 136 -1.95 -4.09 14.43
C LEU A 136 -1.89 -5.33 15.35
N GLY A 137 -2.08 -5.15 16.66
CA GLY A 137 -2.10 -6.26 17.61
C GLY A 137 -3.25 -7.24 17.36
N ILE A 138 -4.46 -6.73 17.14
CA ILE A 138 -5.64 -7.54 16.82
C ILE A 138 -5.44 -8.24 15.48
N ALA A 139 -5.00 -7.53 14.45
CA ALA A 139 -4.76 -8.10 13.13
C ALA A 139 -3.67 -9.17 13.14
N PHE A 140 -2.64 -9.02 13.96
CA PHE A 140 -1.62 -10.05 14.15
C PHE A 140 -2.20 -11.35 14.74
N ALA A 141 -3.10 -11.24 15.72
CA ALA A 141 -3.80 -12.40 16.27
C ALA A 141 -4.72 -13.05 15.22
N ILE A 142 -5.49 -12.24 14.49
CA ILE A 142 -6.41 -12.70 13.44
C ILE A 142 -5.64 -13.38 12.31
N SER A 143 -4.56 -12.76 11.81
CA SER A 143 -3.77 -13.30 10.69
C SER A 143 -3.19 -14.67 11.01
N ARG A 144 -2.69 -14.88 12.24
CA ARG A 144 -2.23 -16.19 12.70
C ARG A 144 -3.36 -17.22 12.76
N PHE A 145 -4.49 -16.85 13.36
CA PHE A 145 -5.64 -17.74 13.47
C PHE A 145 -6.18 -18.15 12.10
N VAL A 146 -6.38 -17.18 11.20
CA VAL A 146 -6.90 -17.42 9.85
C VAL A 146 -5.90 -18.22 9.01
N SER A 147 -4.62 -17.89 9.04
CA SER A 147 -3.58 -18.64 8.33
C SER A 147 -3.56 -20.10 8.74
N GLN A 148 -3.58 -20.37 10.05
CA GLN A 148 -3.54 -21.73 10.56
C GLN A 148 -4.84 -22.50 10.27
N LEU A 149 -6.00 -21.84 10.40
CA LEU A 149 -7.28 -22.44 10.04
C LEU A 149 -7.29 -22.84 8.56
N VAL A 150 -6.91 -21.92 7.65
CA VAL A 150 -6.91 -22.19 6.21
C VAL A 150 -5.88 -23.27 5.85
N ALA A 151 -4.67 -23.21 6.42
CA ALA A 151 -3.66 -24.22 6.17
C ALA A 151 -4.13 -25.62 6.61
N ASN A 152 -4.74 -25.74 7.80
CA ASN A 152 -5.28 -27.01 8.29
C ASN A 152 -6.43 -27.53 7.42
N LEU A 153 -7.34 -26.65 7.00
CA LEU A 153 -8.46 -27.03 6.12
C LEU A 153 -7.95 -27.50 4.76
N LEU A 154 -7.01 -26.78 4.14
CA LEU A 154 -6.44 -27.15 2.85
C LEU A 154 -5.60 -28.44 2.95
N GLY A 155 -4.81 -28.60 4.01
CA GLY A 155 -4.07 -29.83 4.28
C GLY A 155 -5.00 -31.03 4.46
N GLY A 156 -6.10 -30.87 5.22
CA GLY A 156 -7.13 -31.90 5.41
C GLY A 156 -7.86 -32.29 4.11
N LEU A 157 -7.99 -31.38 3.15
CA LEU A 157 -8.52 -31.64 1.81
C LEU A 157 -7.51 -32.32 0.86
N GLY A 158 -6.26 -32.53 1.31
CA GLY A 158 -5.22 -33.15 0.50
C GLY A 158 -4.57 -32.18 -0.51
N PHE A 159 -4.66 -30.87 -0.28
CA PHE A 159 -4.03 -29.84 -1.11
C PHE A 159 -2.51 -30.02 -1.19
N ASP A 160 -1.90 -30.59 -0.15
CA ASP A 160 -0.46 -30.83 -0.06
C ASP A 160 0.06 -31.87 -1.07
N GLY A 161 -0.80 -32.79 -1.51
CA GLY A 161 -0.45 -33.79 -2.53
C GLY A 161 -0.67 -33.31 -3.98
N LEU A 162 -1.22 -32.11 -4.20
CA LEU A 162 -1.47 -31.59 -5.55
C LEU A 162 -0.20 -31.39 -6.38
N PRO A 163 0.91 -30.82 -5.85
CA PRO A 163 2.11 -30.63 -6.64
C PRO A 163 2.72 -31.92 -7.16
N GLU A 164 2.69 -32.99 -6.37
CA GLU A 164 3.16 -34.31 -6.79
C GLU A 164 2.29 -34.87 -7.92
N LYS A 165 0.96 -34.77 -7.79
CA LYS A 165 0.01 -35.18 -8.84
C LYS A 165 0.15 -34.37 -10.13
N LEU A 166 0.67 -33.15 -10.03
CA LEU A 166 0.93 -32.25 -11.16
C LEU A 166 2.30 -32.47 -11.82
N GLY A 167 3.14 -33.36 -11.27
CA GLY A 167 4.52 -33.55 -11.74
C GLY A 167 5.45 -32.39 -11.37
N LEU A 168 5.04 -31.54 -10.42
CA LEU A 168 5.77 -30.37 -9.93
C LEU A 168 6.51 -30.63 -8.61
N GLY A 169 6.54 -31.88 -8.14
CA GLY A 169 7.15 -32.26 -6.86
C GLY A 169 8.64 -31.89 -6.73
N GLN A 170 9.37 -31.77 -7.86
CA GLN A 170 10.77 -31.33 -7.87
C GLN A 170 10.95 -29.81 -7.76
N VAL A 171 9.91 -29.01 -8.04
CA VAL A 171 9.94 -27.54 -7.96
C VAL A 171 9.63 -27.05 -6.55
N LEU A 172 8.91 -27.86 -5.77
CA LEU A 172 8.48 -27.57 -4.40
C LEU A 172 9.19 -28.48 -3.38
N THR A 173 10.49 -28.69 -3.53
CA THR A 173 11.33 -29.53 -2.63
C THR A 173 11.64 -28.88 -1.27
N GLY A 174 10.76 -28.01 -0.77
CA GLY A 174 10.92 -27.34 0.52
C GLY A 174 10.20 -28.06 1.66
N GLN A 175 10.54 -27.72 2.91
CA GLN A 175 9.79 -28.14 4.11
C GLN A 175 8.40 -27.48 4.22
N THR A 176 8.08 -26.53 3.32
CA THR A 176 6.82 -25.79 3.31
C THR A 176 5.76 -26.51 2.49
N THR A 177 4.67 -26.95 3.13
CA THR A 177 3.54 -27.54 2.42
C THR A 177 2.76 -26.49 1.63
N PRO A 178 2.17 -26.82 0.47
CA PRO A 178 1.33 -25.88 -0.31
C PRO A 178 0.21 -25.24 0.50
N SER A 179 -0.43 -25.98 1.41
CA SER A 179 -1.44 -25.44 2.32
C SER A 179 -0.89 -24.35 3.25
N SER A 180 0.31 -24.57 3.80
CA SER A 180 1.01 -23.58 4.64
C SER A 180 1.43 -22.33 3.87
N LEU A 181 1.79 -22.48 2.58
CA LEU A 181 2.10 -21.34 1.71
C LEU A 181 0.87 -20.44 1.53
N VAL A 182 -0.30 -21.02 1.24
CA VAL A 182 -1.55 -20.27 1.11
C VAL A 182 -1.92 -19.58 2.44
N GLY A 183 -1.77 -20.28 3.57
CA GLY A 183 -1.96 -19.67 4.89
C GLY A 183 -1.04 -18.49 5.13
N ASN A 184 0.26 -18.62 4.84
CA ASN A 184 1.25 -17.55 5.01
C ASN A 184 0.98 -16.36 4.09
N VAL A 185 0.58 -16.60 2.84
CA VAL A 185 0.16 -15.55 1.91
C VAL A 185 -1.05 -14.81 2.47
N LEU A 186 -2.07 -15.52 2.96
CA LEU A 186 -3.23 -14.88 3.59
C LEU A 186 -2.84 -14.04 4.82
N ALA A 187 -1.99 -14.57 5.70
CA ALA A 187 -1.49 -13.81 6.86
C ALA A 187 -0.75 -12.53 6.42
N PHE A 188 0.08 -12.63 5.37
CA PHE A 188 0.79 -11.49 4.81
C PHE A 188 -0.18 -10.41 4.31
N PHE A 189 -1.22 -10.78 3.56
CA PHE A 189 -2.22 -9.82 3.09
C PHE A 189 -3.04 -9.22 4.23
N ILE A 190 -3.49 -10.02 5.20
CA ILE A 190 -4.21 -9.52 6.39
C ILE A 190 -3.35 -8.49 7.15
N MET A 191 -2.06 -8.77 7.32
CA MET A 191 -1.13 -7.84 7.95
C MET A 191 -0.95 -6.57 7.11
N LEU A 192 -0.87 -6.68 5.79
CA LEU A 192 -0.77 -5.52 4.90
C LEU A 192 -2.00 -4.62 5.00
N PHE A 193 -3.21 -5.20 5.03
CA PHE A 193 -4.45 -4.45 5.26
C PHE A 193 -4.44 -3.72 6.61
N ALA A 194 -3.96 -4.39 7.66
CA ALA A 194 -3.83 -3.76 8.98
C ALA A 194 -2.81 -2.63 9.01
N VAL A 195 -1.73 -2.73 8.23
CA VAL A 195 -0.75 -1.65 8.07
C VAL A 195 -1.36 -0.46 7.34
N VAL A 196 -2.20 -0.68 6.32
CA VAL A 196 -2.94 0.39 5.64
C VAL A 196 -3.86 1.11 6.63
N GLU A 197 -4.62 0.37 7.42
CA GLU A 197 -5.53 0.94 8.41
C GLU A 197 -4.78 1.71 9.51
N ALA A 198 -3.70 1.14 10.03
CA ALA A 198 -2.83 1.80 11.00
C ALA A 198 -2.19 3.08 10.43
N ALA A 199 -1.74 3.06 9.18
CA ALA A 199 -1.19 4.23 8.50
C ALA A 199 -2.26 5.32 8.30
N ASN A 200 -3.49 4.95 7.95
CA ASN A 200 -4.62 5.88 7.86
C ASN A 200 -4.92 6.53 9.21
N GLN A 201 -4.96 5.74 10.28
CA GLN A 201 -5.20 6.26 11.63
C GLN A 201 -4.12 7.26 12.07
N LEU A 202 -2.86 7.04 11.68
CA LEU A 202 -1.74 7.95 11.95
C LEU A 202 -1.70 9.18 11.03
N GLY A 203 -2.64 9.30 10.08
CA GLY A 203 -2.68 10.40 9.10
C GLY A 203 -1.70 10.24 7.93
N PHE A 204 -1.09 9.07 7.75
CA PHE A 204 -0.17 8.78 6.64
C PHE A 204 -0.92 8.33 5.36
N HIS A 205 -1.85 9.15 4.89
CA HIS A 205 -2.72 8.81 3.75
C HIS A 205 -1.94 8.50 2.47
N GLN A 206 -0.86 9.22 2.18
CA GLN A 206 -0.05 8.93 0.99
C GLN A 206 0.64 7.56 1.09
N ALA A 207 1.11 7.19 2.29
CA ALA A 207 1.74 5.90 2.49
C ALA A 207 0.71 4.76 2.39
N SER A 208 -0.48 4.93 2.96
CA SER A 208 -1.55 3.94 2.91
C SER A 208 -2.08 3.73 1.49
N GLU A 209 -2.17 4.78 0.67
CA GLU A 209 -2.52 4.70 -0.75
C GLU A 209 -1.50 3.88 -1.55
N LEU A 210 -0.20 4.14 -1.35
CA LEU A 210 0.87 3.38 -2.01
C LEU A 210 0.82 1.89 -1.63
N VAL A 211 0.62 1.59 -0.35
CA VAL A 211 0.48 0.21 0.11
C VAL A 211 -0.80 -0.43 -0.45
N THR A 212 -1.90 0.31 -0.54
CA THR A 212 -3.15 -0.18 -1.13
C THR A 212 -2.99 -0.53 -2.61
N MET A 213 -2.27 0.30 -3.37
CA MET A 213 -1.92 0.01 -4.76
C MET A 213 -1.10 -1.28 -4.87
N PHE A 214 -0.18 -1.51 -3.93
CA PHE A 214 0.59 -2.75 -3.86
C PHE A 214 -0.28 -3.96 -3.49
N ILE A 215 -1.26 -3.81 -2.60
CA ILE A 215 -2.25 -4.86 -2.27
C ILE A 215 -3.06 -5.23 -3.51
N GLU A 216 -3.55 -4.24 -4.25
CA GLU A 216 -4.33 -4.46 -5.46
C GLU A 216 -3.50 -5.23 -6.50
N PHE A 217 -2.28 -4.76 -6.76
CA PHE A 217 -1.35 -5.45 -7.64
C PHE A 217 -1.08 -6.89 -7.17
N GLY A 218 -0.76 -7.07 -5.89
CA GLY A 218 -0.53 -8.38 -5.30
C GLY A 218 -1.74 -9.31 -5.42
N SER A 219 -2.95 -8.78 -5.27
CA SER A 219 -4.21 -9.54 -5.40
C SER A 219 -4.46 -9.97 -6.84
N GLN A 220 -4.20 -9.09 -7.82
CA GLN A 220 -4.28 -9.41 -9.24
C GLN A 220 -3.23 -10.48 -9.62
N VAL A 221 -2.01 -10.35 -9.13
CA VAL A 221 -0.93 -11.33 -9.33
C VAL A 221 -1.33 -12.69 -8.77
N LEU A 222 -1.88 -12.73 -7.55
CA LEU A 222 -2.40 -13.97 -6.95
C LEU A 222 -3.50 -14.59 -7.81
N LEU A 223 -4.48 -13.80 -8.25
CA LEU A 223 -5.59 -14.28 -9.08
C LEU A 223 -5.08 -14.85 -10.40
N GLY A 224 -4.17 -14.16 -11.09
CA GLY A 224 -3.56 -14.66 -12.32
C GLY A 224 -2.72 -15.92 -12.10
N SER A 225 -1.97 -16.00 -10.99
CA SER A 225 -1.23 -17.22 -10.63
C SER A 225 -2.16 -18.41 -10.38
N ALA A 226 -3.31 -18.20 -9.74
CA ALA A 226 -4.31 -19.22 -9.49
C ALA A 226 -4.94 -19.70 -10.81
N ILE A 227 -5.28 -18.79 -11.73
CA ILE A 227 -5.78 -19.14 -13.07
C ILE A 227 -4.76 -20.00 -13.82
N ILE A 228 -3.48 -19.63 -13.78
CA ILE A 228 -2.42 -20.39 -14.45
C ILE A 228 -2.27 -21.78 -13.83
N ALA A 229 -2.27 -21.88 -12.50
CA ALA A 229 -2.17 -23.16 -11.79
C ALA A 229 -3.33 -24.11 -12.14
N ILE A 230 -4.57 -23.60 -12.08
CA ILE A 230 -5.77 -24.37 -12.42
C ILE A 230 -5.75 -24.76 -13.91
N GLY A 231 -5.39 -23.83 -14.79
CA GLY A 231 -5.35 -24.09 -16.22
C GLY A 231 -4.24 -25.06 -16.64
N PHE A 232 -3.11 -25.07 -15.92
CA PHE A 232 -2.08 -26.11 -16.09
C PHE A 232 -2.60 -27.49 -15.73
N TRP A 233 -3.34 -27.60 -14.61
CA TRP A 233 -4.01 -28.85 -14.24
C TRP A 233 -5.01 -29.31 -15.32
N LEU A 234 -5.85 -28.40 -15.82
CA LEU A 234 -6.81 -28.68 -16.89
C LEU A 234 -6.12 -29.12 -18.20
N SER A 235 -5.01 -28.48 -18.56
CA SER A 235 -4.21 -28.82 -19.75
C SER A 235 -3.68 -30.26 -19.67
N ASN A 236 -3.16 -30.67 -18.50
CA ASN A 236 -2.69 -32.04 -18.29
C ASN A 236 -3.85 -33.06 -18.27
N LEU A 237 -4.99 -32.70 -17.68
CA LEU A 237 -6.19 -33.56 -17.71
C LEU A 237 -6.67 -33.80 -19.14
N ALA A 238 -6.71 -32.76 -19.97
CA ALA A 238 -7.07 -32.87 -21.39
C ALA A 238 -6.08 -33.76 -22.15
N TYR A 239 -4.78 -33.52 -21.99
CA TYR A 239 -3.72 -34.34 -22.58
C TYR A 239 -3.87 -35.83 -22.26
N ASN A 240 -4.00 -36.15 -20.96
CA ASN A 240 -4.11 -37.53 -20.49
C ASN A 240 -5.42 -38.21 -20.94
N THR A 241 -6.50 -37.45 -21.10
CA THR A 241 -7.80 -37.99 -21.54
C THR A 241 -7.79 -38.32 -23.03
N ILE A 242 -7.18 -37.46 -23.86
CA ILE A 242 -7.07 -37.68 -25.31
C ILE A 242 -6.25 -38.93 -25.61
N ILE A 243 -5.13 -39.13 -24.91
CA ILE A 243 -4.26 -40.31 -25.09
C ILE A 243 -4.94 -41.60 -24.62
N ARG A 244 -5.77 -41.55 -23.56
CA ARG A 244 -6.47 -42.74 -23.05
C ARG A 244 -7.60 -43.22 -23.97
N ILE A 245 -8.29 -42.32 -24.66
CA ILE A 245 -9.46 -42.66 -25.49
C ILE A 245 -9.02 -43.24 -26.85
N HIS A 246 -7.90 -42.79 -27.41
CA HIS A 246 -7.43 -43.24 -28.73
C HIS A 246 -6.20 -44.15 -28.62
N ARG A 247 -6.41 -45.48 -28.66
CA ARG A 247 -5.34 -46.52 -28.64
C ARG A 247 -4.38 -46.50 -29.84
N VAL A 248 -4.57 -45.63 -30.84
CA VAL A 248 -3.76 -45.60 -32.07
C VAL A 248 -3.29 -44.17 -32.35
N GLN A 249 -1.99 -43.95 -32.18
CA GLN A 249 -1.16 -42.98 -32.89
C GLN A 249 -1.65 -41.52 -32.95
N SER A 250 -1.90 -40.88 -31.81
CA SER A 250 -2.27 -39.44 -31.77
C SER A 250 -1.59 -38.63 -30.65
N GLY A 251 -0.34 -38.94 -30.33
CA GLY A 251 0.48 -38.08 -29.46
C GLY A 251 0.54 -36.63 -29.95
N GLY A 252 0.45 -36.43 -31.28
CA GLY A 252 0.37 -35.10 -31.90
C GLY A 252 -0.89 -34.32 -31.52
N VAL A 253 -2.08 -34.94 -31.58
CA VAL A 253 -3.35 -34.26 -31.28
C VAL A 253 -3.43 -33.89 -29.80
N ALA A 254 -3.00 -34.79 -28.92
CA ALA A 254 -2.95 -34.53 -27.48
C ALA A 254 -2.01 -33.36 -27.16
N ASN A 255 -0.82 -33.31 -27.78
CA ASN A 255 0.12 -32.21 -27.61
C ASN A 255 -0.44 -30.89 -28.14
N ILE A 256 -1.08 -30.89 -29.32
CA ILE A 256 -1.71 -29.68 -29.88
C ILE A 256 -2.78 -29.14 -28.91
N ALA A 257 -3.66 -30.01 -28.40
CA ALA A 257 -4.66 -29.62 -27.42
C ALA A 257 -4.04 -29.07 -26.13
N ARG A 258 -2.98 -29.71 -25.61
CA ARG A 258 -2.26 -29.27 -24.42
C ARG A 258 -1.68 -27.86 -24.60
N PHE A 259 -0.96 -27.62 -25.70
CA PHE A 259 -0.35 -26.33 -26.00
C PHE A 259 -1.39 -25.24 -26.26
N ALA A 260 -2.50 -25.58 -26.93
CA ALA A 260 -3.61 -24.65 -27.15
C ALA A 260 -4.24 -24.19 -25.81
N ILE A 261 -4.55 -25.13 -24.92
CA ILE A 261 -5.08 -24.81 -23.59
C ILE A 261 -4.07 -24.00 -22.78
N LEU A 262 -2.79 -24.40 -22.80
CA LEU A 262 -1.74 -23.75 -22.01
C LEU A 262 -1.48 -22.31 -22.49
N GLY A 263 -1.45 -22.07 -23.80
CA GLY A 263 -1.32 -20.71 -24.36
C GLY A 263 -2.50 -19.81 -23.98
N LEU A 264 -3.72 -20.34 -24.03
CA LEU A 264 -4.94 -19.63 -23.64
C LEU A 264 -4.99 -19.33 -22.12
N VAL A 265 -4.60 -20.30 -21.29
CA VAL A 265 -4.50 -20.15 -19.83
C VAL A 265 -3.46 -19.11 -19.45
N ILE A 266 -2.27 -19.14 -20.05
CA ILE A 266 -1.22 -18.15 -19.79
C ILE A 266 -1.71 -16.75 -20.15
N ALA A 267 -2.40 -16.61 -21.29
CA ALA A 267 -2.97 -15.32 -21.70
C ALA A 267 -4.04 -14.81 -20.73
N MET A 268 -4.99 -15.68 -20.33
CA MET A 268 -6.00 -15.32 -19.33
C MET A 268 -5.39 -15.00 -17.98
N GLY A 269 -4.37 -15.76 -17.55
CA GLY A 269 -3.62 -15.51 -16.32
C GLY A 269 -2.89 -14.17 -16.35
N LEU A 270 -2.17 -13.87 -17.43
CA LEU A 270 -1.45 -12.62 -17.61
C LEU A 270 -2.38 -11.41 -17.63
N ARG A 271 -3.53 -11.55 -18.32
CA ARG A 271 -4.61 -10.55 -18.30
C ARG A 271 -5.18 -10.36 -16.88
N ALA A 272 -5.39 -11.44 -16.15
CA ALA A 272 -5.88 -11.38 -14.77
C ALA A 272 -4.90 -10.71 -13.80
N MET A 273 -3.60 -10.79 -14.05
CA MET A 273 -2.58 -10.05 -13.29
C MET A 273 -2.57 -8.54 -13.57
N GLY A 274 -3.41 -8.05 -14.49
CA GLY A 274 -3.41 -6.65 -14.91
C GLY A 274 -2.18 -6.26 -15.74
N LEU A 275 -1.30 -7.21 -16.08
CA LEU A 275 -0.10 -6.99 -16.86
C LEU A 275 -0.49 -6.77 -18.33
N ALA A 276 -0.68 -5.49 -18.66
CA ALA A 276 -0.90 -4.99 -20.02
C ALA A 276 -2.00 -5.76 -20.77
N ASN A 277 -3.23 -5.67 -20.23
CA ASN A 277 -4.44 -6.23 -20.85
C ASN A 277 -4.53 -5.97 -22.35
N GLU A 278 -4.11 -4.78 -22.78
CA GLU A 278 -4.08 -4.38 -24.17
C GLU A 278 -3.08 -5.18 -25.02
N ILE A 279 -1.88 -5.48 -24.49
CA ILE A 279 -0.90 -6.32 -25.18
C ILE A 279 -1.46 -7.73 -25.39
N VAL A 280 -2.08 -8.32 -24.37
CA VAL A 280 -2.67 -9.66 -24.48
C VAL A 280 -3.84 -9.68 -25.46
N ASN A 281 -4.75 -8.71 -25.35
CA ASN A 281 -5.91 -8.60 -26.23
C ASN A 281 -5.50 -8.35 -27.69
N LEU A 282 -4.50 -7.50 -27.93
CA LEU A 282 -3.95 -7.25 -29.27
C LEU A 282 -3.26 -8.49 -29.81
N ALA A 283 -2.40 -9.16 -29.02
CA ALA A 283 -1.71 -10.36 -29.47
C ALA A 283 -2.70 -11.48 -29.84
N PHE A 284 -3.71 -11.73 -29.01
CA PHE A 284 -4.75 -12.73 -29.32
C PHE A 284 -5.65 -12.28 -30.49
N GLY A 285 -6.05 -11.02 -30.52
CA GLY A 285 -6.86 -10.47 -31.60
C GLY A 285 -6.16 -10.55 -32.95
N LEU A 286 -4.86 -10.24 -32.99
CA LEU A 286 -4.04 -10.33 -34.20
C LEU A 286 -3.75 -11.77 -34.60
N THR A 287 -3.45 -12.67 -33.66
CA THR A 287 -3.17 -14.08 -33.98
C THR A 287 -4.43 -14.81 -34.45
N LEU A 288 -5.56 -14.67 -33.73
CA LEU A 288 -6.84 -15.23 -34.17
C LEU A 288 -7.33 -14.54 -35.44
N GLY A 289 -7.13 -13.24 -35.58
CA GLY A 289 -7.42 -12.50 -36.81
C GLY A 289 -6.63 -13.03 -38.01
N ALA A 290 -5.32 -13.27 -37.85
CA ALA A 290 -4.48 -13.85 -38.88
C ALA A 290 -4.91 -15.27 -39.26
N ILE A 291 -5.26 -16.11 -38.27
CA ILE A 291 -5.80 -17.46 -38.52
C ILE A 291 -7.14 -17.38 -39.27
N ALA A 292 -8.05 -16.50 -38.82
CA ALA A 292 -9.36 -16.31 -39.46
C ALA A 292 -9.19 -15.86 -40.92
N VAL A 293 -8.29 -14.92 -41.20
CA VAL A 293 -7.98 -14.47 -42.56
C VAL A 293 -7.34 -15.60 -43.37
N ALA A 294 -6.39 -16.35 -42.83
CA ALA A 294 -5.76 -17.47 -43.52
C ALA A 294 -6.78 -18.56 -43.90
N VAL A 295 -7.68 -18.91 -42.97
CA VAL A 295 -8.77 -19.87 -43.22
C VAL A 295 -9.74 -19.32 -44.27
N ALA A 296 -10.18 -18.06 -44.12
CA ALA A 296 -11.08 -17.43 -45.09
C ALA A 296 -10.49 -17.40 -46.51
N LEU A 297 -9.19 -17.11 -46.64
CA LEU A 297 -8.48 -17.13 -47.93
C LEU A 297 -8.30 -18.56 -48.46
N SER A 298 -7.92 -19.53 -47.62
CA SER A 298 -7.75 -20.92 -48.02
C SER A 298 -9.05 -21.53 -48.55
N PHE A 299 -10.17 -21.32 -47.87
CA PHE A 299 -11.48 -21.79 -48.33
C PHE A 299 -12.06 -20.94 -49.46
N GLY A 300 -11.88 -19.62 -49.42
CA GLY A 300 -12.39 -18.72 -50.45
C GLY A 300 -11.72 -18.92 -51.81
N LEU A 301 -10.39 -19.05 -51.83
CA LEU A 301 -9.63 -19.31 -53.06
C LEU A 301 -9.73 -20.79 -53.49
N GLY A 302 -9.62 -21.73 -52.55
CA GLY A 302 -9.68 -23.17 -52.84
C GLY A 302 -11.08 -23.69 -53.19
N GLY A 303 -12.14 -23.08 -52.68
CA GLY A 303 -13.54 -23.47 -52.91
C GLY A 303 -14.19 -22.83 -54.14
N ARG A 304 -13.49 -21.92 -54.83
CA ARG A 304 -14.03 -21.14 -55.94
C ARG A 304 -14.59 -22.01 -57.07
N GLU A 305 -13.85 -23.05 -57.46
CA GLU A 305 -14.25 -23.98 -58.53
C GLU A 305 -15.52 -24.77 -58.16
N ALA A 306 -15.60 -25.26 -56.91
CA ALA A 306 -16.71 -26.06 -56.42
C ALA A 306 -17.99 -25.21 -56.30
N ALA A 307 -17.87 -23.99 -55.78
CA ALA A 307 -18.96 -23.03 -55.71
C ALA A 307 -19.46 -22.63 -57.11
N GLY A 308 -18.55 -22.44 -58.07
CA GLY A 308 -18.87 -22.16 -59.47
C GLY A 308 -19.70 -23.28 -60.11
N LYS A 309 -19.26 -24.54 -59.97
CA LYS A 309 -19.98 -25.71 -60.50
C LYS A 309 -21.38 -25.88 -59.88
N GLN A 310 -21.52 -25.64 -58.58
CA GLN A 310 -22.81 -25.73 -57.88
C GLN A 310 -23.78 -24.65 -58.39
N MET A 311 -23.30 -23.41 -58.55
CA MET A 311 -24.09 -22.31 -59.08
C MET A 311 -24.56 -22.58 -60.51
N GLU A 312 -23.67 -23.11 -61.36
CA GLU A 312 -23.99 -23.47 -62.75
C GLU A 312 -25.04 -24.58 -62.82
N HIS A 313 -24.97 -25.58 -61.94
CA HIS A 313 -25.97 -26.62 -61.82
C HIS A 313 -27.36 -26.07 -61.43
N TRP A 314 -27.42 -25.19 -60.42
CA TRP A 314 -28.66 -24.51 -60.02
C TRP A 314 -29.22 -23.62 -61.13
N LEU A 315 -28.36 -22.88 -61.83
CA LEU A 315 -28.77 -22.03 -62.96
C LEU A 315 -29.36 -22.87 -64.10
N SER A 316 -28.83 -24.08 -64.32
CA SER A 316 -29.32 -25.00 -65.34
C SER A 316 -30.69 -25.60 -65.00
N GLN A 317 -30.93 -25.95 -63.74
CA GLN A 317 -32.25 -26.45 -63.27
C GLN A 317 -33.32 -25.35 -63.38
N ALA A 318 -33.01 -24.13 -62.94
CA ALA A 318 -33.94 -23.00 -63.03
C ALA A 318 -34.25 -22.57 -64.48
N ARG A 319 -33.33 -22.80 -65.43
CA ARG A 319 -33.58 -22.59 -66.86
C ARG A 319 -34.38 -23.73 -67.50
N GLY A 320 -34.28 -24.95 -66.95
CA GLY A 320 -35.05 -26.11 -67.39
C GLY A 320 -36.54 -26.02 -67.04
N GLU A 321 -36.88 -25.55 -65.84
CA GLU A 321 -38.27 -25.37 -65.39
C GLU A 321 -39.06 -24.31 -66.18
N ARG A 322 -38.40 -23.39 -66.89
CA ARG A 322 -39.07 -22.37 -67.73
C ARG A 322 -39.40 -22.84 -69.16
N ARG A 323 -39.11 -24.09 -69.50
CA ARG A 323 -39.31 -24.64 -70.87
C ARG A 323 -40.23 -25.86 -70.96
N GLY A 324 -40.90 -26.24 -69.87
CA GLY A 324 -42.05 -27.17 -69.88
C GLY A 324 -43.35 -26.41 -69.67
#